data_AF-A0A533I972-F1
#
_entry.id   AF-A0A533I972-F1
#
_cell.length_a   1.000
_cell.length_b   1.000
_cell.length_c   1.000
_cell.angle_alpha   90.00
_cell.angle_beta   90.00
_cell.angle_gamma   90.00
#
_symmetry.space_group_name_H-M   'P 1'
#
loop_
_entity.id
_entity.type
_entity.pdbx_description
1 polymer ?
#
loop_
_entity_poly.entity_id
_entity_poly.type
_entity_poly.pdbx_seq_one_letter_code
_entity_poly.pdbx_strand_id
1 'polypeptide(L)'
;MSQRLSLSAIVIVFLAVLASVYFAFAAIQGPSGVMRRIQLQEETKELMAEREELQAEVDAMKNLTHRLSDEYLDIDLLDERAREVLGLIRPDEVIIR
;
A
#
# COMPACT_ATOMS: atom_id res chain seq x y z
N MET A 1 -40.07 -52.46 -20.33
CA MET A 1 -38.76 -52.69 -19.67
C MET A 1 -38.57 -51.64 -18.59
N SER A 2 -38.89 -51.98 -17.35
CA SER A 2 -38.76 -51.05 -16.22
C SER A 2 -37.29 -50.97 -15.81
N GLN A 3 -36.58 -49.95 -16.26
CA GLN A 3 -35.25 -49.63 -15.78
C GLN A 3 -35.36 -49.24 -14.30
N ARG A 4 -35.12 -50.20 -13.41
CA ARG A 4 -34.95 -49.91 -11.99
C ARG A 4 -33.63 -49.16 -11.88
N LEU A 5 -33.71 -47.84 -11.69
CA LEU A 5 -32.54 -47.02 -11.36
C LEU A 5 -31.77 -47.74 -10.25
N SER A 6 -30.51 -48.12 -10.53
CA SER A 6 -29.71 -48.79 -9.52
C SER A 6 -29.45 -47.78 -8.39
N LEU A 7 -29.65 -48.22 -7.15
CA LEU A 7 -29.41 -47.37 -5.97
C LEU A 7 -27.97 -46.80 -6.00
N SER A 8 -27.02 -47.58 -6.52
CA SER A 8 -25.64 -47.15 -6.75
C SER A 8 -25.53 -45.95 -7.71
N ALA A 9 -26.28 -45.95 -8.82
CA ALA A 9 -26.26 -44.83 -9.77
C ALA A 9 -26.80 -43.55 -9.13
N ILE A 10 -27.86 -43.65 -8.32
CA ILE A 10 -28.43 -42.50 -7.61
C ILE A 10 -27.41 -41.94 -6.60
N VAL A 11 -26.76 -42.79 -5.83
CA VAL A 11 -25.74 -42.37 -4.85
C VAL A 11 -24.55 -41.71 -5.54
N ILE A 12 -24.06 -42.26 -6.66
CA ILE A 12 -22.93 -41.68 -7.40
C ILE A 12 -23.30 -40.31 -7.96
N VAL A 13 -24.49 -40.17 -8.56
CA VAL A 13 -24.96 -38.87 -9.10
C VAL A 13 -25.11 -37.86 -7.97
N PHE A 14 -25.67 -38.26 -6.83
CA PHE A 14 -25.83 -37.37 -5.68
C PHE A 14 -24.48 -36.88 -5.13
N LEU A 15 -23.51 -37.78 -4.98
CA LEU A 15 -22.15 -37.42 -4.56
C LEU A 15 -21.45 -36.51 -5.59
N ALA A 16 -21.63 -36.77 -6.88
CA ALA A 16 -21.08 -35.93 -7.94
C ALA A 16 -21.66 -34.51 -7.87
N VAL A 17 -22.97 -34.37 -7.67
CA VAL A 17 -23.62 -33.05 -7.51
C VAL A 17 -23.10 -32.32 -6.27
N LEU A 18 -23.00 -33.00 -5.13
CA LEU A 18 -22.42 -32.44 -3.90
C LEU A 18 -20.98 -31.96 -4.11
N ALA A 19 -20.15 -32.76 -4.77
CA ALA A 19 -18.78 -32.40 -5.10
C ALA A 19 -18.74 -31.18 -6.03
N SER A 20 -19.57 -31.14 -7.08
CA SER A 20 -19.65 -30.00 -8.00
C SER A 20 -20.05 -28.71 -7.28
N VAL A 21 -21.02 -28.76 -6.36
CA VAL A 21 -21.43 -27.59 -5.55
C VAL A 21 -20.30 -27.15 -4.63
N TYR A 22 -19.62 -28.09 -3.96
CA TYR A 22 -18.47 -27.78 -3.11
C TYR A 22 -17.34 -27.11 -3.90
N PHE A 23 -16.99 -27.63 -5.07
CA PHE A 23 -15.97 -27.05 -5.92
C PHE A 23 -16.37 -25.69 -6.48
N ALA A 24 -17.64 -25.49 -6.85
CA ALA A 24 -18.14 -24.18 -7.28
C ALA A 24 -18.05 -23.14 -6.14
N PHE A 25 -18.43 -23.52 -4.92
CA PHE A 25 -18.33 -22.68 -3.74
C PHE A 25 -16.87 -22.37 -3.38
N ALA A 26 -15.99 -23.36 -3.43
CA ALA A 26 -14.56 -23.22 -3.18
C ALA A 26 -13.84 -22.40 -4.27
N ALA A 27 -14.33 -22.41 -5.52
CA ALA A 27 -13.82 -21.53 -6.56
C ALA A 27 -14.17 -20.06 -6.31
N ILE A 28 -15.34 -19.79 -5.70
CA ILE A 28 -15.80 -18.44 -5.36
C ILE A 28 -15.07 -17.90 -4.11
N GLN A 29 -14.90 -18.72 -3.06
CA GLN A 29 -14.31 -18.31 -1.77
C GLN A 29 -12.84 -18.69 -1.56
N GLY A 30 -12.27 -19.51 -2.44
CA GLY A 30 -10.90 -19.99 -2.29
C GLY A 30 -9.86 -18.89 -2.46
N PRO A 31 -8.62 -19.12 -2.01
CA PRO A 31 -7.50 -18.17 -2.17
C PRO A 31 -7.17 -17.85 -3.64
N SER A 32 -7.67 -18.66 -4.58
CA SER A 32 -7.58 -18.46 -6.04
C SER A 32 -8.81 -17.76 -6.65
N GLY A 33 -9.84 -17.47 -5.84
CA GLY A 33 -11.06 -16.80 -6.28
C GLY A 33 -10.81 -15.35 -6.67
N VAL A 34 -11.56 -14.87 -7.66
CA VAL A 34 -11.47 -13.52 -8.27
C VAL A 34 -11.43 -12.39 -7.24
N MET A 35 -11.97 -12.63 -6.03
CA MET A 35 -12.04 -11.66 -4.94
C MET A 35 -10.69 -11.33 -4.26
N ARG A 36 -9.69 -12.23 -4.29
CA ARG A 36 -8.36 -11.97 -3.71
C ARG A 36 -7.63 -10.84 -4.44
N ARG A 37 -7.87 -10.68 -5.74
CA ARG A 37 -7.25 -9.63 -6.55
C ARG A 37 -7.76 -8.24 -6.21
N ILE A 38 -9.03 -8.12 -5.81
CA ILE A 38 -9.63 -6.82 -5.46
C ILE A 38 -9.08 -6.32 -4.13
N GLN A 39 -8.97 -7.19 -3.11
CA GLN A 39 -8.39 -6.82 -1.82
C GLN A 39 -6.89 -6.49 -1.93
N LEU A 40 -6.13 -7.27 -2.70
CA LEU A 40 -4.71 -6.98 -2.95
C LEU A 40 -4.50 -5.65 -3.67
N GLN A 41 -5.41 -5.25 -4.56
CA GLN A 41 -5.28 -3.99 -5.30
C GLN A 41 -5.51 -2.75 -4.44
N GLU A 42 -6.37 -2.81 -3.42
CA GLU A 42 -6.55 -1.68 -2.51
C GLU A 42 -5.36 -1.51 -1.58
N GLU A 43 -4.88 -2.60 -0.99
CA GLU A 43 -3.67 -2.59 -0.14
C GLU A 43 -2.43 -2.14 -0.92
N THR A 44 -2.31 -2.57 -2.19
CA THR A 44 -1.20 -2.12 -3.06
C THR A 44 -1.30 -0.63 -3.38
N LYS A 45 -2.50 -0.08 -3.57
CA LYS A 45 -2.68 1.36 -3.87
C LYS A 45 -2.33 2.23 -2.67
N GLU A 46 -2.74 1.84 -1.47
CA GLU A 46 -2.44 2.57 -0.25
C GLU A 46 -0.92 2.59 0.02
N LEU A 47 -0.27 1.42 -0.06
CA LEU A 47 1.18 1.31 0.08
C LEU A 47 1.97 2.05 -1.01
N MET A 48 1.44 2.10 -2.23
CA MET A 48 2.05 2.88 -3.31
C MET A 48 1.98 4.39 -3.05
N ALA A 49 0.85 4.88 -2.54
CA ALA A 49 0.68 6.29 -2.20
C ALA A 49 1.61 6.70 -1.04
N GLU A 50 1.69 5.90 0.01
CA GLU A 50 2.60 6.12 1.14
C GLU A 50 4.07 6.13 0.68
N ARG A 51 4.44 5.20 -0.20
CA ARG A 51 5.79 5.14 -0.77
C ARG A 51 6.13 6.38 -1.60
N GLU A 52 5.17 6.93 -2.34
CA GLU A 52 5.37 8.14 -3.14
C GLU A 52 5.55 9.37 -2.25
N GLU A 53 4.77 9.49 -1.18
CA GLU A 53 4.91 10.57 -0.19
C GLU A 53 6.29 10.53 0.50
N LEU A 54 6.68 9.36 1.01
CA LEU A 54 7.98 9.18 1.65
C LEU A 54 9.15 9.42 0.68
N GLN A 55 8.99 9.04 -0.58
CA GLN A 55 10.01 9.31 -1.61
C GLN A 55 10.18 10.82 -1.84
N ALA A 56 9.07 11.57 -1.89
CA ALA A 56 9.11 13.03 -2.03
C ALA A 56 9.81 13.69 -0.83
N GLU A 57 9.56 13.22 0.40
CA GLU A 57 10.23 13.72 1.60
C GLU A 57 11.74 13.44 1.56
N VAL A 58 12.13 12.22 1.19
CA VAL A 58 13.54 11.84 1.04
C VAL A 58 14.24 12.71 -0.01
N ASP A 59 13.59 12.98 -1.13
CA ASP A 59 14.18 13.79 -2.20
C ASP A 59 14.31 15.27 -1.79
N ALA A 60 13.35 15.80 -1.01
CA ALA A 60 13.46 17.10 -0.39
C ALA A 60 14.66 17.15 0.58
N MET A 61 14.76 16.20 1.51
CA MET A 61 15.87 16.12 2.47
C MET A 61 17.23 15.98 1.79
N LYS A 62 17.32 15.19 0.72
CA LYS A 62 18.55 15.06 -0.08
C LYS A 62 18.95 16.38 -0.71
N ASN A 63 18.00 17.13 -1.27
CA ASN A 63 18.27 18.43 -1.87
C ASN A 63 18.76 19.44 -0.81
N LEU A 64 18.08 19.50 0.34
CA LEU A 64 18.51 20.33 1.47
C LEU A 64 19.93 19.96 1.94
N THR A 65 20.20 18.67 2.12
CA THR A 65 21.53 18.17 2.53
C THR A 65 22.60 18.52 1.50
N HIS A 66 22.29 18.38 0.20
CA HIS A 66 23.21 18.76 -0.87
C HIS A 66 23.48 20.27 -0.87
N ARG A 67 22.44 21.10 -0.69
CA ARG A 67 22.58 22.57 -0.61
C ARG A 67 23.24 23.08 0.67
N LEU A 68 23.34 22.24 1.69
CA LEU A 68 24.09 22.52 2.92
C LEU A 68 25.45 21.80 2.95
N SER A 69 25.85 21.16 1.84
CA SER A 69 27.15 20.51 1.72
C SER A 69 28.25 21.52 1.38
N ASP A 70 29.49 21.22 1.75
CA ASP A 70 30.65 22.09 1.53
C ASP A 70 30.89 22.45 0.04
N GLU A 71 30.43 21.62 -0.90
CA GLU A 71 30.64 21.84 -2.34
C GLU A 71 29.57 22.76 -2.96
N TYR A 72 28.39 22.90 -2.33
CA TYR A 72 27.23 23.66 -2.85
C TYR A 72 26.49 24.48 -1.77
N LEU A 73 27.24 24.94 -0.77
CA LEU A 73 26.71 25.62 0.41
C LEU A 73 25.92 26.89 0.06
N ASP A 74 24.63 26.84 0.33
CA ASP A 74 23.70 27.97 0.19
C ASP A 74 23.64 28.75 1.50
N ILE A 75 24.24 29.95 1.48
CA ILE A 75 24.37 30.82 2.66
C ILE A 75 23.01 31.33 3.16
N ASP A 76 22.04 31.53 2.27
CA ASP A 76 20.71 31.99 2.66
C ASP A 76 19.95 30.86 3.39
N LEU A 77 20.06 29.63 2.88
CA LEU A 77 19.48 28.44 3.53
C LEU A 77 20.16 28.13 4.87
N LEU A 78 21.47 28.38 4.99
CA LEU A 78 22.21 28.24 6.24
C LEU A 78 21.73 29.27 7.29
N ASP A 79 21.54 30.54 6.92
CA ASP A 79 21.01 31.57 7.83
C ASP A 79 19.59 31.24 8.32
N GLU A 80 18.73 30.76 7.42
CA GLU A 80 17.37 30.32 7.75
C GLU A 80 17.39 29.15 8.76
N ARG A 81 18.23 28.13 8.51
CA ARG A 81 18.35 26.97 9.41
C ARG A 81 19.01 27.32 10.74
N ALA A 82 19.98 28.22 10.75
CA ALA A 82 20.59 28.73 11.96
C ALA A 82 19.57 29.50 12.81
N ARG A 83 18.67 30.27 12.18
CA ARG A 83 17.58 30.97 12.86
C ARG A 83 16.53 30.01 13.42
N GLU A 84 16.13 29.01 12.64
CA GLU A 84 15.11 28.01 13.02
C GLU A 84 15.60 27.08 14.14
N VAL A 85 16.84 26.57 14.06
CA VAL A 85 17.38 25.58 15.00
C VAL A 85 18.02 26.22 16.22
N LEU A 86 18.78 27.30 16.05
CA LEU A 86 19.56 27.92 17.14
C LEU A 86 18.86 29.16 17.72
N GLY A 87 17.74 29.60 17.16
CA GLY A 87 17.08 30.83 17.57
C GLY A 87 17.94 32.07 17.36
N LEU A 88 18.89 32.01 16.42
CA LEU A 88 19.80 33.12 16.11
C LEU A 88 19.01 34.24 15.43
N ILE A 89 18.67 35.27 16.21
CA ILE A 89 18.01 36.49 15.75
C ILE A 89 19.07 37.60 15.77
N ARG A 90 19.09 38.47 14.74
CA ARG A 90 19.95 39.66 14.80
C ARG A 90 19.52 40.55 15.97
N PRO A 91 20.43 41.28 16.64
CA PRO A 91 20.12 42.06 17.83
C PRO A 91 18.97 43.08 17.70
N ASP A 92 18.53 43.36 16.47
CA ASP A 92 17.60 44.40 16.04
C ASP A 92 16.21 43.92 15.56
N GLU A 93 15.89 42.62 15.61
CA GLU A 93 14.55 42.12 15.20
C GLU A 93 13.60 41.86 16.41
N VAL A 94 12.35 42.34 16.30
CA VAL A 94 11.28 42.18 17.31
C VAL A 94 10.17 41.26 16.78
N ILE A 95 9.82 40.21 17.53
CA ILE A 95 8.70 39.32 17.21
C ILE A 95 7.37 40.03 17.51
N ILE A 96 6.56 40.27 16.48
CA ILE A 96 5.16 40.68 16.65
C ILE A 96 4.29 39.42 16.60
N ARG A 97 3.59 39.16 17.71
CA ARG A 97 2.64 38.05 17.90
C ARG A 97 1.25 38.42 17.41
#